data_AF-A0A9D6NHA2-F1
#
_entry.id   AF-A0A9D6NHA2-F1
#
_cell.length_a   1.000
_cell.length_b   1.000
_cell.length_c   1.000
_cell.angle_alpha   90.00
_cell.angle_beta   90.00
_cell.angle_gamma   90.00
#
_symmetry.space_group_name_H-M   'P 1'
#
loop_
_entity.id
_entity.type
_entity.pdbx_description
1 polymer ?
#
loop_
_entity_poly.entity_id
_entity_poly.type
_entity_poly.pdbx_seq_one_letter_code
_entity_poly.pdbx_strand_id
1 'polypeptide(L)'
;MAEGGFLDNIMSAWGGDDVDEEDHYPDETRSPNVNILLRTARKYLDGKVSAQDYESEVRGTLERLEAALQQHRAFYESPELSDEIRGVADQADDAYEDFKGGLARMLESLARDDPEPVQEGIEICKRAASGLEAANDRFVEIQKRSELIECLMCGHANASNSRECVKCGAVLPKAMQRAAADVEETSSDMVMVPEEYMHLYEACDRVAANEIPIEQWQVHIDRFYQGFSQTGTFVRDQMTIHNAYVSKIPGLLDEAGALIDALGEAESALNEMQLFSADRDAEHLNQGWMDLLKATQKIQHTGMQFYQSLEAVAESEGAQA
;
A
#
# COMPACT_ATOMS: atom_id res chain seq x y z
N MET A 1 -11.31 -5.09 -6.32
CA MET A 1 -10.33 -5.45 -7.37
C MET A 1 -9.82 -6.84 -7.05
N ALA A 2 -9.65 -7.66 -8.08
CA ALA A 2 -9.71 -9.12 -8.01
C ALA A 2 -8.62 -9.76 -7.12
N GLU A 3 -9.01 -10.19 -5.92
CA GLU A 3 -8.29 -11.22 -5.15
C GLU A 3 -8.59 -12.58 -5.79
N GLY A 4 -7.57 -13.28 -6.31
CA GLY A 4 -7.69 -14.65 -6.83
C GLY A 4 -7.14 -14.95 -8.23
N GLY A 5 -6.51 -13.99 -8.94
CA GLY A 5 -6.36 -14.10 -10.40
C GLY A 5 -5.29 -15.03 -10.98
N PHE A 6 -4.22 -15.40 -10.25
CA PHE A 6 -3.09 -16.16 -10.83
C PHE A 6 -3.25 -17.67 -10.69
N LEU A 7 -3.58 -18.15 -9.48
CA LEU A 7 -3.69 -19.58 -9.21
C LEU A 7 -5.07 -20.14 -9.62
N ASP A 8 -6.17 -19.41 -9.39
CA ASP A 8 -7.52 -19.92 -9.69
C ASP A 8 -7.81 -20.03 -11.20
N ASN A 9 -7.22 -19.17 -12.02
CA ASN A 9 -7.32 -19.26 -13.48
C ASN A 9 -6.59 -20.49 -14.06
N ILE A 10 -5.57 -21.00 -13.36
CA ILE A 10 -4.87 -22.23 -13.72
C ILE A 10 -5.68 -23.46 -13.27
N MET A 11 -6.41 -23.37 -12.14
CA MET A 11 -7.15 -24.50 -11.57
C MET A 11 -8.43 -24.90 -12.34
N SER A 12 -9.11 -24.00 -13.04
CA SER A 12 -10.43 -24.31 -13.65
C SER A 12 -10.38 -25.02 -15.00
N ALA A 13 -9.22 -25.07 -15.67
CA ALA A 13 -9.13 -25.54 -17.05
C ALA A 13 -8.86 -27.05 -17.21
N TRP A 14 -8.63 -27.79 -16.14
CA TRP A 14 -8.10 -29.17 -16.21
C TRP A 14 -8.84 -30.10 -15.25
N GLY A 15 -10.11 -30.38 -15.58
CA GLY A 15 -10.85 -31.48 -14.98
C GLY A 15 -10.42 -32.82 -15.58
N GLY A 16 -10.17 -33.81 -14.71
CA GLY A 16 -9.92 -35.20 -15.08
C GLY A 16 -9.94 -36.10 -13.85
N ASP A 17 -11.09 -36.75 -13.61
CA ASP A 17 -11.35 -37.72 -12.55
C ASP A 17 -10.65 -39.07 -12.80
N ASP A 18 -9.35 -39.21 -12.50
CA ASP A 18 -8.69 -40.53 -12.40
C ASP A 18 -7.95 -40.67 -11.06
N VAL A 19 -8.69 -41.14 -10.06
CA VAL A 19 -8.33 -41.17 -8.62
C VAL A 19 -7.27 -42.25 -8.29
N ASP A 20 -6.96 -43.19 -9.20
CA ASP A 20 -6.01 -44.29 -8.93
C ASP A 20 -4.54 -43.98 -9.33
N GLU A 21 -4.27 -42.90 -10.09
CA GLU A 21 -2.89 -42.55 -10.48
C GLU A 21 -2.11 -41.76 -9.41
N GLU A 22 -2.79 -41.03 -8.52
CA GLU A 22 -2.15 -40.17 -7.51
C GLU A 22 -1.38 -40.96 -6.44
N ASP A 23 -1.78 -42.20 -6.15
CA ASP A 23 -1.12 -43.03 -5.12
C ASP A 23 0.31 -43.45 -5.50
N HIS A 24 0.64 -43.50 -6.80
CA HIS A 24 1.96 -43.96 -7.27
C HIS A 24 2.95 -42.81 -7.51
N TYR A 25 2.44 -41.60 -7.75
CA TYR A 25 3.25 -40.41 -8.02
C TYR A 25 2.69 -39.23 -7.23
N PRO A 26 2.91 -39.21 -5.90
CA PRO A 26 2.37 -38.16 -5.05
C PRO A 26 3.00 -36.82 -5.38
N ASP A 27 2.29 -35.75 -5.00
CA ASP A 27 2.80 -34.40 -5.12
C ASP A 27 4.06 -34.19 -4.26
N GLU A 28 5.13 -33.72 -4.91
CA GLU A 28 6.43 -33.49 -4.26
C GLU A 28 6.66 -32.00 -3.93
N THR A 29 5.80 -31.11 -4.42
CA THR A 29 5.86 -29.65 -4.23
C THR A 29 4.48 -29.04 -4.01
N ARG A 30 4.40 -27.76 -3.61
CA ARG A 30 3.14 -27.02 -3.50
C ARG A 30 2.65 -26.44 -4.83
N SER A 31 3.43 -26.57 -5.91
CA SER A 31 3.09 -26.05 -7.24
C SER A 31 2.51 -27.16 -8.12
N PRO A 32 1.23 -27.06 -8.54
CA PRO A 32 0.60 -28.06 -9.39
C PRO A 32 1.35 -28.28 -10.71
N ASN A 33 1.85 -27.21 -11.33
CA ASN A 33 2.58 -27.29 -12.60
C ASN A 33 3.92 -28.00 -12.45
N VAL A 34 4.63 -27.77 -11.34
CA VAL A 34 5.86 -28.49 -11.05
C VAL A 34 5.54 -29.95 -10.78
N ASN A 35 4.47 -30.26 -10.05
CA ASN A 35 4.07 -31.64 -9.82
C ASN A 35 3.73 -32.37 -11.13
N ILE A 36 3.06 -31.74 -12.09
CA ILE A 36 2.82 -32.33 -13.42
C ILE A 36 4.14 -32.71 -14.11
N LEU A 37 5.10 -31.79 -14.15
CA LEU A 37 6.43 -32.06 -14.69
C LEU A 37 7.11 -33.24 -13.97
N LEU A 38 7.11 -33.23 -12.63
CA LEU A 38 7.75 -34.25 -11.83
C LEU A 38 7.10 -35.62 -12.02
N ARG A 39 5.77 -35.71 -12.03
CA ARG A 39 5.03 -36.95 -12.33
C ARG A 39 5.37 -37.46 -13.72
N THR A 40 5.42 -36.59 -14.74
CA THR A 40 5.80 -36.98 -16.11
C THR A 40 7.24 -37.50 -16.17
N ALA A 41 8.17 -36.85 -15.46
CA ALA A 41 9.56 -37.32 -15.37
C ALA A 41 9.68 -38.69 -14.67
N ARG A 42 8.91 -38.93 -13.60
CA ARG A 42 8.85 -40.23 -12.92
C ARG A 42 8.24 -41.31 -13.80
N LYS A 43 7.14 -41.00 -14.50
CA LYS A 43 6.51 -41.92 -15.47
C LYS A 43 7.46 -42.25 -16.62
N TYR A 44 8.28 -41.30 -17.07
CA TYR A 44 9.33 -41.54 -18.06
C TYR A 44 10.40 -42.50 -17.54
N LEU A 45 10.90 -42.31 -16.32
CA LEU A 45 11.85 -43.23 -15.67
C LEU A 45 11.31 -44.65 -15.53
N ASP A 46 10.00 -44.79 -15.30
CA ASP A 46 9.31 -46.08 -15.21
C ASP A 46 8.91 -46.67 -16.59
N GLY A 47 9.23 -46.00 -17.70
CA GLY A 47 8.88 -46.42 -19.06
C GLY A 47 7.38 -46.36 -19.38
N LYS A 48 6.60 -45.60 -18.60
CA LYS A 48 5.15 -45.43 -18.78
C LYS A 48 4.77 -44.29 -19.73
N VAL A 49 5.71 -43.39 -20.04
CA VAL A 49 5.53 -42.27 -20.96
C VAL A 49 6.63 -42.32 -22.02
N SER A 50 6.30 -41.94 -23.25
CA SER A 50 7.26 -41.94 -24.35
C SER A 50 8.31 -40.82 -24.18
N ALA A 51 9.49 -41.00 -24.76
CA ALA A 51 10.52 -39.97 -24.77
C ALA A 51 10.05 -38.66 -25.40
N GLN A 52 9.19 -38.73 -26.42
CA GLN A 52 8.63 -37.57 -27.11
C GLN A 52 7.66 -36.78 -26.20
N ASP A 53 6.77 -37.47 -25.50
CA ASP A 53 5.81 -36.82 -24.59
C ASP A 53 6.54 -36.18 -23.40
N TYR A 54 7.54 -36.89 -22.84
CA TYR A 54 8.41 -36.35 -21.80
C TYR A 54 9.18 -35.10 -22.28
N GLU A 55 9.81 -35.16 -23.46
CA GLU A 55 10.52 -34.00 -24.02
C GLU A 55 9.57 -32.81 -24.21
N SER A 56 8.37 -33.07 -24.74
CA SER A 56 7.35 -32.05 -24.95
C SER A 56 6.95 -31.36 -23.65
N GLU A 57 6.79 -32.11 -22.56
CA GLU A 57 6.43 -31.53 -21.26
C GLU A 57 7.56 -30.71 -20.65
N VAL A 58 8.80 -31.21 -20.70
CA VAL A 58 9.98 -30.49 -20.18
C VAL A 58 10.21 -29.18 -20.94
N ARG A 59 10.12 -29.21 -22.28
CA ARG A 59 10.23 -28.01 -23.12
C ARG A 59 9.06 -27.05 -22.93
N GLY A 60 7.84 -27.56 -22.88
CA GLY A 60 6.66 -26.74 -22.64
C GLY A 60 6.72 -26.04 -21.28
N THR A 61 7.25 -26.72 -20.26
CA THR A 61 7.51 -26.11 -18.94
C THR A 61 8.57 -25.01 -19.04
N LEU A 62 9.69 -25.27 -19.74
CA LEU A 62 10.74 -24.27 -19.95
C LEU A 62 10.21 -23.00 -20.62
N GLU A 63 9.44 -23.14 -21.69
CA GLU A 63 8.85 -22.01 -22.42
C GLU A 63 7.88 -21.20 -21.56
N ARG A 64 7.02 -21.88 -20.78
CA ARG A 64 6.11 -21.22 -19.84
C ARG A 64 6.88 -20.44 -18.76
N LEU A 65 7.96 -21.03 -18.25
CA LEU A 65 8.81 -20.42 -17.24
C LEU A 65 9.52 -19.18 -17.80
N GLU A 66 10.10 -19.27 -18.99
CA GLU A 66 10.76 -18.14 -19.68
C GLU A 66 9.80 -16.98 -19.92
N ALA A 67 8.57 -17.26 -20.39
CA ALA A 67 7.54 -16.26 -20.58
C ALA A 67 7.14 -15.57 -19.26
N ALA A 68 6.99 -16.35 -18.18
CA ALA A 68 6.66 -15.81 -16.87
C ALA A 68 7.78 -14.91 -16.32
N LEU A 69 9.05 -15.33 -16.43
CA LEU A 69 10.18 -14.52 -15.98
C LEU A 69 10.30 -13.21 -16.75
N GLN A 70 10.10 -13.23 -18.06
CA GLN A 70 10.17 -12.01 -18.87
C GLN A 70 9.13 -10.98 -18.42
N GLN A 71 7.92 -11.43 -18.08
CA GLN A 71 6.89 -10.55 -17.50
C GLN A 71 7.29 -10.03 -16.13
N HIS A 72 7.96 -10.87 -15.33
CA HIS A 72 8.35 -10.55 -13.96
C HIS A 72 9.53 -9.57 -13.89
N ARG A 73 10.57 -9.74 -14.73
CA ARG A 73 11.73 -8.84 -14.80
C ARG A 73 11.34 -7.42 -15.21
N ALA A 74 10.38 -7.29 -16.12
CA ALA A 74 9.84 -5.98 -16.52
C ALA A 74 9.24 -5.19 -15.33
N PHE A 75 8.78 -5.88 -14.29
CA PHE A 75 8.28 -5.25 -13.06
C PHE A 75 9.43 -4.80 -12.13
N TYR A 76 10.54 -5.54 -12.09
CA TYR A 76 11.64 -5.28 -11.14
C TYR A 76 12.78 -4.39 -11.65
N GLU A 77 12.82 -4.12 -12.95
CA GLU A 77 13.76 -3.14 -13.52
C GLU A 77 13.35 -1.68 -13.26
N SER A 78 12.25 -1.44 -12.52
CA SER A 78 11.82 -0.09 -12.14
C SER A 78 12.78 0.53 -11.10
N PRO A 79 13.29 1.76 -11.34
CA PRO A 79 14.21 2.43 -10.41
C PRO A 79 13.57 2.74 -9.05
N GLU A 80 12.25 2.76 -8.95
CA GLU A 80 11.48 3.12 -7.75
C GLU A 80 11.39 2.02 -6.69
N LEU A 81 11.90 0.82 -6.97
CA LEU A 81 11.77 -0.30 -6.04
C LEU A 81 12.71 -0.18 -4.84
N SER A 82 12.18 -0.52 -3.67
CA SER A 82 12.98 -0.62 -2.44
C SER A 82 14.04 -1.73 -2.55
N ASP A 83 15.16 -1.56 -1.83
CA ASP A 83 16.23 -2.56 -1.76
C ASP A 83 15.74 -3.92 -1.25
N GLU A 84 14.72 -3.92 -0.38
CA GLU A 84 14.09 -5.15 0.12
C GLU A 84 13.41 -5.93 -1.01
N ILE A 85 12.67 -5.24 -1.89
CA ILE A 85 12.02 -5.86 -3.06
C ILE A 85 13.07 -6.34 -4.08
N ARG A 86 14.12 -5.55 -4.32
CA ARG A 86 15.23 -5.96 -5.22
C ARG A 86 15.88 -7.25 -4.72
N GLY A 87 16.16 -7.37 -3.42
CA GLY A 87 16.73 -8.58 -2.85
C GLY A 87 15.83 -9.82 -3.01
N VAL A 88 14.51 -9.65 -2.96
CA VAL A 88 13.56 -10.75 -3.24
C VAL A 88 13.53 -11.09 -4.73
N ALA A 89 13.61 -10.09 -5.62
CA ALA A 89 13.71 -10.31 -7.05
C ALA A 89 14.99 -11.07 -7.43
N ASP A 90 16.14 -10.70 -6.87
CA ASP A 90 17.41 -11.41 -7.07
C ASP A 90 17.31 -12.87 -6.62
N GLN A 91 16.70 -13.12 -5.46
CA GLN A 91 16.47 -14.49 -4.97
C GLN A 91 15.56 -15.30 -5.91
N ALA A 92 14.54 -14.68 -6.49
CA ALA A 92 13.65 -15.33 -7.45
C ALA A 92 14.38 -15.65 -8.76
N ASP A 93 15.24 -14.74 -9.24
CA ASP A 93 16.06 -14.92 -10.43
C ASP A 93 17.07 -16.07 -10.26
N ASP A 94 17.74 -16.15 -9.11
CA ASP A 94 18.65 -17.27 -8.80
C ASP A 94 17.90 -18.61 -8.79
N ALA A 95 16.74 -18.66 -8.12
CA ALA A 95 15.91 -19.86 -8.08
C ALA A 95 15.38 -20.25 -9.47
N TYR A 96 15.09 -19.27 -10.32
CA TYR A 96 14.70 -19.50 -11.70
C TYR A 96 15.83 -20.13 -12.53
N GLU A 97 17.06 -19.58 -12.44
CA GLU A 97 18.20 -20.11 -13.17
C GLU A 97 18.54 -21.54 -12.73
N ASP A 98 18.41 -21.84 -11.43
CA ASP A 98 18.50 -23.21 -10.91
C ASP A 98 17.41 -24.10 -11.53
N PHE A 99 16.16 -23.63 -11.59
CA PHE A 99 15.07 -24.40 -12.20
C PHE A 99 15.34 -24.72 -13.67
N LYS A 100 15.83 -23.72 -14.43
CA LYS A 100 16.24 -23.87 -15.83
C LYS A 100 17.38 -24.89 -15.97
N GLY A 101 18.36 -24.85 -15.07
CA GLY A 101 19.43 -25.84 -14.99
C GLY A 101 18.89 -27.26 -14.77
N GLY A 102 17.89 -27.41 -13.90
CA GLY A 102 17.19 -28.69 -13.67
C GLY A 102 16.50 -29.22 -14.92
N LEU A 103 15.77 -28.38 -15.65
CA LEU A 103 15.12 -28.75 -16.91
C LEU A 103 16.13 -29.10 -18.01
N ALA A 104 17.23 -28.35 -18.10
CA ALA A 104 18.31 -28.66 -19.03
C ALA A 104 18.93 -30.04 -18.74
N ARG A 105 19.18 -30.33 -17.45
CA ARG A 105 19.69 -31.63 -17.01
C ARG A 105 18.72 -32.78 -17.31
N MET A 106 17.42 -32.55 -17.13
CA MET A 106 16.35 -33.47 -17.53
C MET A 106 16.36 -33.79 -19.04
N LEU A 107 16.68 -32.83 -19.90
CA LEU A 107 16.76 -33.03 -21.36
C LEU A 107 18.05 -33.76 -21.79
N GLU A 108 19.13 -33.68 -21.01
CA GLU A 108 20.39 -34.38 -21.33
C GLU A 108 20.23 -35.92 -21.34
N SER A 109 19.26 -36.46 -20.60
CA SER A 109 18.97 -37.90 -20.58
C SER A 109 18.58 -38.42 -21.96
N LEU A 110 17.88 -37.62 -22.76
CA LEU A 110 17.42 -37.98 -24.10
C LEU A 110 18.58 -38.14 -25.09
N ALA A 111 19.68 -37.42 -24.87
CA ALA A 111 20.86 -37.51 -25.71
C ALA A 111 21.78 -38.68 -25.35
N ARG A 112 21.73 -39.13 -24.08
CA ARG A 112 22.67 -40.13 -23.52
C ARG A 112 22.05 -41.49 -23.23
N ASP A 113 20.73 -41.61 -23.32
CA ASP A 113 19.96 -42.80 -22.89
C ASP A 113 20.30 -43.20 -21.44
N ASP A 114 20.44 -42.19 -20.58
CA ASP A 114 20.85 -42.32 -19.18
C ASP A 114 19.78 -41.70 -18.28
N PRO A 115 19.20 -42.45 -17.31
CA PRO A 115 18.19 -41.92 -16.41
C PRO A 115 18.75 -41.03 -15.29
N GLU A 116 20.05 -41.08 -14.98
CA GLU A 116 20.66 -40.31 -13.87
C GLU A 116 20.44 -38.78 -14.00
N PRO A 117 20.63 -38.15 -15.18
CA PRO A 117 20.32 -36.73 -15.37
C PRO A 117 18.85 -36.36 -15.10
N VAL A 118 17.89 -37.26 -15.34
CA VAL A 118 16.48 -36.98 -15.00
C VAL A 118 16.31 -36.87 -13.49
N GLN A 119 16.89 -37.81 -12.75
CA GLN A 119 16.81 -37.84 -11.29
C GLN A 119 17.45 -36.59 -10.67
N GLU A 120 18.64 -36.21 -11.16
CA GLU A 120 19.31 -34.98 -10.73
C GLU A 120 18.47 -33.74 -11.05
N GLY A 121 17.92 -33.68 -12.27
CA GLY A 121 17.04 -32.60 -12.71
C GLY A 121 15.81 -32.45 -11.83
N ILE A 122 15.17 -33.57 -11.43
CA ILE A 122 14.03 -33.58 -10.50
C ILE A 122 14.40 -32.89 -9.18
N GLU A 123 15.52 -33.27 -8.57
CA GLU A 123 15.93 -32.71 -7.28
C GLU A 123 16.33 -31.23 -7.37
N ILE A 124 16.92 -30.82 -8.50
CA ILE A 124 17.20 -29.40 -8.77
C ILE A 124 15.89 -28.61 -8.91
N CYS A 125 14.94 -29.07 -9.73
CA CYS A 125 13.65 -28.42 -9.94
C CYS A 125 12.84 -28.32 -8.63
N LYS A 126 12.87 -29.32 -7.76
CA LYS A 126 12.21 -29.28 -6.44
C LYS A 126 12.79 -28.21 -5.52
N ARG A 127 14.12 -28.12 -5.45
CA ARG A 127 14.82 -27.10 -4.65
C ARG A 127 14.54 -25.70 -5.18
N ALA A 128 14.64 -25.53 -6.49
CA ALA A 128 14.35 -24.29 -7.17
C ALA A 128 12.88 -23.85 -6.98
N ALA A 129 11.92 -24.77 -7.10
CA ALA A 129 10.51 -24.49 -6.82
C ALA A 129 10.28 -24.00 -5.39
N SER A 130 10.95 -24.62 -4.41
CA SER A 130 10.89 -24.18 -3.01
C SER A 130 11.51 -22.79 -2.82
N GLY A 131 12.56 -22.47 -3.57
CA GLY A 131 13.19 -21.14 -3.58
C GLY A 131 12.26 -20.07 -4.14
N LEU A 132 11.62 -20.34 -5.27
CA LEU A 132 10.62 -19.46 -5.89
C LEU A 132 9.42 -19.23 -4.97
N GLU A 133 8.96 -20.28 -4.30
CA GLU A 133 7.87 -20.18 -3.32
C GLU A 133 8.25 -19.29 -2.13
N ALA A 134 9.45 -19.48 -1.57
CA ALA A 134 9.95 -18.65 -0.48
C ALA A 134 10.10 -17.16 -0.89
N ALA A 135 10.53 -16.90 -2.13
CA ALA A 135 10.60 -15.55 -2.68
C ALA A 135 9.19 -14.94 -2.81
N ASN A 136 8.22 -15.69 -3.32
CA ASN A 136 6.83 -15.25 -3.42
C ASN A 136 6.20 -14.96 -2.05
N ASP A 137 6.41 -15.81 -1.05
CA ASP A 137 5.89 -15.60 0.31
C ASP A 137 6.45 -14.30 0.92
N ARG A 138 7.75 -14.04 0.71
CA ARG A 138 8.38 -12.77 1.12
C ARG A 138 7.81 -11.57 0.37
N PHE A 139 7.59 -11.71 -0.94
CA PHE A 139 6.98 -10.65 -1.73
C PHE A 139 5.58 -10.30 -1.21
N VAL A 140 4.75 -11.31 -0.93
CA VAL A 140 3.42 -11.14 -0.33
C VAL A 140 3.50 -10.49 1.06
N GLU A 141 4.51 -10.83 1.87
CA GLU A 141 4.71 -10.19 3.17
C GLU A 141 5.10 -8.71 3.04
N ILE A 142 6.00 -8.38 2.11
CA ILE A 142 6.39 -6.99 1.81
C ILE A 142 5.17 -6.22 1.29
N GLN A 143 4.39 -6.80 0.39
CA GLN A 143 3.17 -6.19 -0.11
C GLN A 143 2.16 -5.98 1.01
N LYS A 144 1.95 -6.97 1.89
CA LYS A 144 1.09 -6.81 3.07
C LYS A 144 1.57 -5.68 3.96
N ARG A 145 2.89 -5.52 4.14
CA ARG A 145 3.51 -4.44 4.92
C ARG A 145 3.39 -3.07 4.25
N SER A 146 3.53 -2.96 2.94
CA SER A 146 3.31 -1.70 2.20
C SER A 146 1.82 -1.34 2.12
N GLU A 147 0.97 -2.35 2.25
CA GLU A 147 -0.45 -2.22 2.55
C GLU A 147 -0.73 -1.98 4.05
N LEU A 148 0.28 -1.80 4.91
CA LEU A 148 0.04 -1.28 6.26
C LEU A 148 0.13 0.24 6.25
N ILE A 149 -0.74 0.86 7.03
CA ILE A 149 -0.69 2.29 7.31
C ILE A 149 -0.30 2.45 8.77
N GLU A 150 0.76 3.19 9.02
CA GLU A 150 1.13 3.56 10.37
C GLU A 150 0.17 4.64 10.91
N CYS A 151 -0.33 4.42 12.12
CA CYS A 151 -1.09 5.42 12.84
C CYS A 151 -0.15 6.55 13.30
N LEU A 152 -0.36 7.75 12.79
CA LEU A 152 0.44 8.93 13.13
C LEU A 152 0.39 9.31 14.63
N MET A 153 -0.66 8.87 15.34
CA MET A 153 -0.84 9.17 16.76
C MET A 153 -0.12 8.20 17.70
N CYS A 154 0.09 6.94 17.30
CA CYS A 154 0.66 5.93 18.20
C CYS A 154 1.68 4.97 17.58
N GLY A 155 2.01 5.14 16.29
CA GLY A 155 2.96 4.33 15.54
C GLY A 155 2.53 2.88 15.30
N HIS A 156 1.26 2.53 15.58
CA HIS A 156 0.79 1.18 15.32
C HIS A 156 0.53 0.97 13.83
N ALA A 157 1.02 -0.13 13.27
CA ALA A 157 0.75 -0.52 11.89
C ALA A 157 -0.65 -1.14 11.78
N ASN A 158 -1.48 -0.61 10.89
CA ASN A 158 -2.86 -1.02 10.67
C ASN A 158 -3.03 -1.51 9.23
N ALA A 159 -4.03 -2.33 8.95
CA ALA A 159 -4.37 -2.73 7.58
C ALA A 159 -4.74 -1.51 6.71
N SER A 160 -4.40 -1.53 5.42
CA SER A 160 -4.61 -0.41 4.47
C SER A 160 -6.07 -0.02 4.28
N ASN A 161 -6.98 -0.95 4.55
CA ASN A 161 -8.42 -0.74 4.47
C ASN A 161 -9.02 -0.29 5.81
N SER A 162 -8.23 -0.23 6.88
CA SER A 162 -8.69 0.23 8.19
C SER A 162 -8.90 1.74 8.14
N ARG A 163 -10.06 2.20 8.59
CA ARG A 163 -10.38 3.63 8.70
C ARG A 163 -9.80 4.24 9.97
N GLU A 164 -9.71 3.45 11.02
CA GLU A 164 -9.25 3.84 12.34
C GLU A 164 -8.13 2.91 12.81
N CYS A 165 -7.29 3.42 13.68
CA CYS A 165 -6.23 2.67 14.31
C CYS A 165 -6.83 1.69 15.32
N VAL A 166 -6.58 0.39 15.15
CA VAL A 166 -7.13 -0.64 16.05
C VAL A 166 -6.61 -0.52 17.48
N LYS A 167 -5.49 0.20 17.69
CA LYS A 167 -4.88 0.39 19.00
C LYS A 167 -5.38 1.64 19.72
N CYS A 168 -5.60 2.74 19.02
CA CYS A 168 -5.90 4.03 19.65
C CYS A 168 -7.14 4.76 19.11
N GLY A 169 -7.85 4.19 18.14
CA GLY A 169 -9.05 4.77 17.53
C GLY A 169 -8.79 5.87 16.51
N ALA A 170 -7.56 6.42 16.41
CA ALA A 170 -7.29 7.54 15.51
C ALA A 170 -7.50 7.20 14.03
N VAL A 171 -8.13 8.11 13.28
CA VAL A 171 -8.39 7.97 11.84
C VAL A 171 -7.09 7.88 11.03
N LEU A 172 -7.02 6.98 10.05
CA LEU A 172 -5.81 6.66 9.28
C LEU A 172 -5.72 7.43 7.94
N PRO A 173 -4.51 7.87 7.51
CA PRO A 173 -4.32 8.74 6.33
C PRO A 173 -4.88 8.27 4.98
N LYS A 174 -4.82 6.97 4.61
CA LYS A 174 -5.37 6.52 3.31
C LYS A 174 -6.90 6.63 3.25
N ALA A 175 -7.60 6.59 4.39
CA ALA A 175 -9.04 6.85 4.43
C ALA A 175 -9.33 8.31 4.06
N MET A 176 -8.42 9.24 4.40
CA MET A 176 -8.50 10.64 3.99
C MET A 176 -8.20 10.83 2.50
N GLN A 177 -7.20 10.11 1.96
CA GLN A 177 -6.85 10.18 0.52
C GLN A 177 -7.91 9.55 -0.40
N ARG A 178 -8.50 8.40 -0.05
CA ARG A 178 -9.60 7.80 -0.85
C ARG A 178 -10.84 8.67 -0.84
N ALA A 179 -11.16 9.29 0.31
CA ALA A 179 -12.22 10.27 0.40
C ALA A 179 -11.94 11.55 -0.40
N ALA A 180 -10.69 11.82 -0.79
CA ALA A 180 -10.31 12.93 -1.66
C ALA A 180 -10.25 12.56 -3.16
N ALA A 181 -9.94 11.30 -3.50
CA ALA A 181 -9.85 10.81 -4.87
C ALA A 181 -11.22 10.49 -5.51
N ASP A 182 -12.23 10.10 -4.73
CA ASP A 182 -13.61 9.88 -5.21
C ASP A 182 -14.37 11.22 -5.45
N VAL A 183 -13.70 12.37 -5.33
CA VAL A 183 -14.30 13.73 -5.33
C VAL A 183 -14.35 14.37 -6.72
N GLU A 184 -13.72 13.80 -7.75
CA GLU A 184 -13.70 14.43 -9.09
C GLU A 184 -15.05 14.38 -9.84
N GLU A 185 -16.03 13.56 -9.45
CA GLU A 185 -17.29 13.40 -10.22
C GLU A 185 -18.58 13.80 -9.50
N THR A 186 -18.56 14.24 -8.23
CA THR A 186 -19.78 14.73 -7.57
C THR A 186 -19.59 16.11 -6.91
N SER A 187 -20.07 17.10 -7.65
CA SER A 187 -20.46 18.43 -7.21
C SER A 187 -21.16 18.45 -5.83
N SER A 188 -20.66 19.34 -4.96
CA SER A 188 -21.28 19.94 -3.75
C SER A 188 -21.20 19.19 -2.41
N ASP A 189 -20.38 19.74 -1.51
CA ASP A 189 -20.62 19.86 -0.06
C ASP A 189 -20.62 18.62 0.83
N MET A 190 -19.61 17.75 0.74
CA MET A 190 -19.21 16.94 1.90
C MET A 190 -17.82 17.35 2.39
N VAL A 191 -17.80 18.18 3.43
CA VAL A 191 -16.60 18.41 4.24
C VAL A 191 -16.33 17.13 5.00
N MET A 192 -15.15 16.54 4.80
CA MET A 192 -14.68 15.50 5.69
C MET A 192 -14.38 16.17 7.04
N VAL A 193 -15.28 15.99 8.00
CA VAL A 193 -15.16 16.49 9.37
C VAL A 193 -14.44 15.43 10.21
N PRO A 194 -13.22 15.68 10.71
CA PRO A 194 -12.51 14.74 11.57
C PRO A 194 -13.30 14.42 12.86
N GLU A 195 -13.08 13.25 13.46
CA GLU A 195 -13.80 12.83 14.67
C GLU A 195 -13.60 13.82 15.83
N GLU A 196 -12.43 14.44 15.92
CA GLU A 196 -12.13 15.46 16.92
C GLU A 196 -13.05 16.68 16.81
N TYR A 197 -13.50 17.03 15.61
CA TYR A 197 -14.45 18.11 15.38
C TYR A 197 -15.84 17.70 15.89
N MET A 198 -16.23 16.44 15.73
CA MET A 198 -17.48 15.94 16.31
C MET A 198 -17.46 16.01 17.83
N HIS A 199 -16.33 15.67 18.47
CA HIS A 199 -16.17 15.87 19.92
C HIS A 199 -16.26 17.34 20.34
N LEU A 200 -15.74 18.26 19.52
CA LEU A 200 -15.87 19.69 19.78
C LEU A 200 -17.34 20.15 19.64
N TYR A 201 -18.03 19.70 18.59
CA TYR A 201 -19.44 20.00 18.37
C TYR A 201 -20.32 19.49 19.52
N GLU A 202 -20.14 18.23 19.93
CA GLU A 202 -20.84 17.66 21.09
C GLU A 202 -20.53 18.45 22.37
N ALA A 203 -19.29 18.90 22.56
CA ALA A 203 -18.93 19.73 23.70
C ALA A 203 -19.64 21.10 23.64
N CYS A 204 -19.79 21.70 22.45
CA CYS A 204 -20.56 22.93 22.25
C CYS A 204 -22.04 22.74 22.62
N ASP A 205 -22.68 21.66 22.16
CA ASP A 205 -24.07 21.35 22.51
C ASP A 205 -24.24 21.13 24.02
N ARG A 206 -23.32 20.38 24.63
CA ARG A 206 -23.36 20.09 26.08
C ARG A 206 -23.12 21.33 26.94
N VAL A 207 -22.24 22.24 26.52
CA VAL A 207 -22.01 23.49 27.29
C VAL A 207 -23.19 24.45 27.13
N ALA A 208 -23.82 24.49 25.94
CA ALA A 208 -25.04 25.26 25.70
C ALA A 208 -26.22 24.76 26.55
N ALA A 209 -26.33 23.44 26.71
CA ALA A 209 -27.31 22.79 27.57
C ALA A 209 -26.99 22.86 29.08
N ASN A 210 -25.86 23.47 29.47
CA ASN A 210 -25.33 23.48 30.84
C ASN A 210 -25.05 22.08 31.43
N GLU A 211 -24.79 21.09 30.58
CA GLU A 211 -24.44 19.71 30.99
C GLU A 211 -22.96 19.57 31.38
N ILE A 212 -22.10 20.46 30.86
CA ILE A 212 -20.70 20.56 31.25
C ILE A 212 -20.34 21.99 31.67
N PRO A 213 -19.37 22.18 32.59
CA PRO A 213 -18.85 23.51 32.93
C PRO A 213 -18.15 24.18 31.74
N ILE A 214 -18.15 25.53 31.69
CA ILE A 214 -17.42 26.30 30.66
C ILE A 214 -15.96 25.87 30.63
N GLU A 215 -15.33 25.73 31.80
CA GLU A 215 -13.91 25.46 31.93
C GLU A 215 -13.56 24.11 31.30
N GLN A 216 -14.47 23.14 31.37
CA GLN A 216 -14.28 21.85 30.73
C GLN A 216 -14.38 21.96 29.20
N TRP A 217 -15.33 22.73 28.69
CA TRP A 217 -15.48 23.00 27.26
C TRP A 217 -14.31 23.83 26.69
N GLN A 218 -13.82 24.83 27.42
CA GLN A 218 -12.67 25.65 27.03
C GLN A 218 -11.41 24.82 26.76
N VAL A 219 -11.19 23.74 27.51
CA VAL A 219 -10.08 22.80 27.24
C VAL A 219 -10.17 22.19 25.84
N HIS A 220 -11.38 21.94 25.31
CA HIS A 220 -11.55 21.46 23.94
C HIS A 220 -11.18 22.55 22.92
N ILE A 221 -11.66 23.78 23.12
CA ILE A 221 -11.34 24.92 22.25
C ILE A 221 -9.83 25.19 22.23
N ASP A 222 -9.21 25.28 23.40
CA ASP A 222 -7.78 25.59 23.54
C ASP A 222 -6.89 24.56 22.82
N ARG A 223 -7.31 23.29 22.81
CA ARG A 223 -6.60 22.23 22.11
C ARG A 223 -6.57 22.47 20.60
N PHE A 224 -7.71 22.82 20.01
CA PHE A 224 -7.81 23.15 18.59
C PHE A 224 -7.01 24.42 18.27
N TYR A 225 -7.16 25.44 19.11
CA TYR A 225 -6.45 26.71 18.94
C TYR A 225 -4.93 26.50 18.94
N GLN A 226 -4.40 25.75 19.91
CA GLN A 226 -2.99 25.41 19.97
C GLN A 226 -2.54 24.63 18.74
N GLY A 227 -3.35 23.70 18.24
CA GLY A 227 -3.06 22.94 17.03
C GLY A 227 -2.87 23.85 15.82
N PHE A 228 -3.85 24.69 15.51
CA PHE A 228 -3.77 25.62 14.37
C PHE A 228 -2.61 26.60 14.50
N SER A 229 -2.39 27.13 15.70
CA SER A 229 -1.33 28.11 15.95
C SER A 229 0.07 27.51 15.81
N GLN A 230 0.26 26.28 16.30
CA GLN A 230 1.51 25.55 16.14
C GLN A 230 1.76 25.21 14.67
N THR A 231 0.76 24.74 13.94
CA THR A 231 0.88 24.46 12.50
C THR A 231 1.21 25.73 11.72
N GLY A 232 0.51 26.85 11.98
CA GLY A 232 0.78 28.12 11.30
C GLY A 232 2.18 28.66 11.59
N THR A 233 2.66 28.51 12.83
CA THR A 233 4.02 28.88 13.21
C THR A 233 5.05 27.99 12.54
N PHE A 234 4.82 26.67 12.52
CA PHE A 234 5.67 25.72 11.82
C PHE A 234 5.81 26.07 10.34
N VAL A 235 4.70 26.32 9.64
CA VAL A 235 4.73 26.70 8.21
C VAL A 235 5.54 27.99 8.01
N ARG A 236 5.31 29.03 8.82
CA ARG A 236 6.09 30.29 8.76
C ARG A 236 7.58 30.07 8.99
N ASP A 237 7.94 29.24 9.97
CA ASP A 237 9.32 28.94 10.30
C ASP A 237 10.00 28.17 9.15
N GLN A 238 9.31 27.17 8.57
CA GLN A 238 9.81 26.44 7.41
C GLN A 238 10.04 27.36 6.20
N MET A 239 9.08 28.25 5.91
CA MET A 239 9.24 29.24 4.83
C MET A 239 10.39 30.20 5.06
N THR A 240 10.68 30.54 6.33
CA THR A 240 11.79 31.41 6.70
C THR A 240 13.14 30.69 6.58
N ILE A 241 13.25 29.49 7.14
CA ILE A 241 14.47 28.66 7.12
C ILE A 241 14.86 28.33 5.68
N HIS A 242 13.88 27.98 4.85
CA HIS A 242 14.10 27.54 3.47
C HIS A 242 13.84 28.64 2.43
N ASN A 243 13.78 29.92 2.81
CA ASN A 243 13.40 31.03 1.92
C ASN A 243 14.20 31.08 0.60
N ALA A 244 15.51 30.86 0.64
CA ALA A 244 16.36 30.85 -0.56
C ALA A 244 16.02 29.72 -1.55
N TYR A 245 15.38 28.66 -1.07
CA TYR A 245 14.93 27.52 -1.84
C TYR A 245 13.46 27.68 -2.27
N VAL A 246 12.60 27.99 -1.30
CA VAL A 246 11.16 28.23 -1.48
C VAL A 246 10.89 29.31 -2.52
N SER A 247 11.70 30.38 -2.55
CA SER A 247 11.55 31.46 -3.54
C SER A 247 11.83 31.04 -4.99
N LYS A 248 12.40 29.85 -5.21
CA LYS A 248 12.61 29.27 -6.55
C LYS A 248 11.42 28.44 -7.03
N ILE A 249 10.50 28.09 -6.14
CA ILE A 249 9.33 27.26 -6.44
C ILE A 249 8.17 28.21 -6.76
N PRO A 250 7.71 28.27 -8.02
CA PRO A 250 6.62 29.17 -8.40
C PRO A 250 5.35 28.86 -7.61
N GLY A 251 4.70 29.87 -7.04
CA GLY A 251 3.41 29.73 -6.34
C GLY A 251 3.49 29.25 -4.89
N LEU A 252 4.58 28.59 -4.47
CA LEU A 252 4.66 27.97 -3.13
C LEU A 252 4.52 28.99 -1.98
N LEU A 253 5.07 30.20 -2.13
CA LEU A 253 4.91 31.26 -1.12
C LEU A 253 3.46 31.73 -1.00
N ASP A 254 2.76 31.83 -2.13
CA ASP A 254 1.36 32.24 -2.17
C ASP A 254 0.47 31.14 -1.57
N GLU A 255 0.76 29.87 -1.86
CA GLU A 255 0.08 28.70 -1.30
C GLU A 255 0.31 28.58 0.21
N ALA A 256 1.55 28.77 0.67
CA ALA A 256 1.87 28.80 2.10
C ALA A 256 1.16 29.96 2.82
N GLY A 257 1.11 31.13 2.19
CA GLY A 257 0.35 32.29 2.67
C GLY A 257 -1.13 31.98 2.81
N ALA A 258 -1.73 31.40 1.77
CA ALA A 258 -3.14 30.99 1.78
C ALA A 258 -3.45 29.95 2.87
N LEU A 259 -2.54 28.99 3.11
CA LEU A 259 -2.68 28.04 4.20
C LEU A 259 -2.59 28.73 5.58
N ILE A 260 -1.66 29.66 5.78
CA ILE A 260 -1.54 30.43 7.03
C ILE A 260 -2.80 31.27 7.26
N ASP A 261 -3.33 31.91 6.23
CA ASP A 261 -4.56 32.71 6.32
C ASP A 261 -5.75 31.83 6.69
N ALA A 262 -5.88 30.64 6.07
CA ALA A 262 -6.93 29.69 6.40
C ALA A 262 -6.85 29.17 7.85
N LEU A 263 -5.63 28.95 8.37
CA LEU A 263 -5.41 28.62 9.78
C LEU A 263 -5.82 29.77 10.71
N GLY A 264 -5.51 31.02 10.34
CA GLY A 264 -5.95 32.21 11.08
C GLY A 264 -7.46 32.41 11.09
N GLU A 265 -8.15 32.06 10.00
CA GLU A 265 -9.61 32.03 9.96
C GLU A 265 -10.18 30.99 10.93
N ALA A 266 -9.56 29.80 11.03
CA ALA A 266 -9.98 28.77 11.99
C ALA A 266 -9.77 29.22 13.44
N GLU A 267 -8.64 29.87 13.74
CA GLU A 267 -8.40 30.48 15.06
C GLU A 267 -9.45 31.55 15.40
N SER A 268 -9.82 32.38 14.42
CA SER A 268 -10.86 33.41 14.59
C SER A 268 -12.23 32.80 14.88
N ALA A 269 -12.57 31.69 14.20
CA ALA A 269 -13.80 30.95 14.44
C ALA A 269 -13.86 30.33 15.85
N LEU A 270 -12.73 29.83 16.36
CA LEU A 270 -12.64 29.36 17.76
C LEU A 270 -12.79 30.50 18.76
N ASN A 271 -12.19 31.67 18.48
CA ASN A 271 -12.36 32.86 19.32
C ASN A 271 -13.82 33.33 19.36
N GLU A 272 -14.53 33.26 18.24
CA GLU A 272 -15.97 33.53 18.18
C GLU A 272 -16.73 32.60 19.11
N MET A 273 -16.45 31.29 19.08
CA MET A 273 -17.06 30.35 20.02
C MET A 273 -16.79 30.76 21.47
N GLN A 274 -15.55 31.17 21.82
CA GLN A 274 -15.18 31.57 23.19
C GLN A 274 -16.01 32.74 23.75
N LEU A 275 -16.61 33.59 22.91
CA LEU A 275 -17.49 34.67 23.35
C LEU A 275 -18.70 34.14 24.15
N PHE A 276 -19.14 32.92 23.87
CA PHE A 276 -20.17 32.22 24.67
C PHE A 276 -19.87 32.20 26.17
N SER A 277 -18.58 32.17 26.56
CA SER A 277 -18.20 32.16 27.97
C SER A 277 -18.53 33.47 28.70
N ALA A 278 -18.66 34.58 27.96
CA ALA A 278 -18.91 35.91 28.52
C ALA A 278 -20.41 36.21 28.67
N ASP A 279 -21.23 35.88 27.67
CA ASP A 279 -22.64 36.28 27.61
C ASP A 279 -23.65 35.12 27.52
N ARG A 280 -23.16 33.89 27.34
CA ARG A 280 -23.97 32.67 27.19
C ARG A 280 -24.86 32.67 25.95
N ASP A 281 -24.53 33.44 24.91
CA ASP A 281 -25.29 33.41 23.66
C ASP A 281 -24.86 32.25 22.77
N ALA A 282 -25.78 31.28 22.57
CA ALA A 282 -25.54 30.11 21.73
C ALA A 282 -25.29 30.46 20.26
N GLU A 283 -25.62 31.67 19.81
CA GLU A 283 -25.28 32.16 18.46
C GLU A 283 -23.77 32.14 18.23
N HIS A 284 -22.95 32.48 19.24
CA HIS A 284 -21.48 32.42 19.17
C HIS A 284 -20.95 31.01 18.88
N LEU A 285 -21.56 29.99 19.48
CA LEU A 285 -21.17 28.59 19.25
C LEU A 285 -21.53 28.14 17.82
N ASN A 286 -22.72 28.50 17.35
CA ASN A 286 -23.20 28.13 16.02
C ASN A 286 -22.42 28.85 14.91
N GLN A 287 -22.22 30.17 15.06
CA GLN A 287 -21.48 30.96 14.09
C GLN A 287 -20.01 30.52 14.04
N GLY A 288 -19.37 30.40 15.20
CA GLY A 288 -18.00 29.89 15.28
C GLY A 288 -17.87 28.48 14.68
N TRP A 289 -18.85 27.60 14.85
CA TRP A 289 -18.82 26.26 14.25
C TRP A 289 -18.89 26.29 12.72
N MET A 290 -19.81 27.08 12.18
CA MET A 290 -19.94 27.22 10.72
C MET A 290 -18.69 27.84 10.09
N ASP A 291 -18.11 28.85 10.74
CA ASP A 291 -16.87 29.49 10.28
C ASP A 291 -15.69 28.53 10.40
N LEU A 292 -15.63 27.72 11.44
CA LEU A 292 -14.60 26.71 11.63
C LEU A 292 -14.65 25.65 10.52
N LEU A 293 -15.83 25.15 10.16
CA LEU A 293 -15.98 24.19 9.05
C LEU A 293 -15.52 24.78 7.73
N LYS A 294 -15.89 26.04 7.45
CA LYS A 294 -15.47 26.76 6.24
C LYS A 294 -13.95 26.98 6.21
N ALA A 295 -13.35 27.37 7.33
CA ALA A 295 -11.89 27.51 7.43
C ALA A 295 -11.19 26.16 7.22
N THR A 296 -11.77 25.08 7.74
CA THR A 296 -11.24 23.71 7.58
C THR A 296 -11.24 23.25 6.13
N GLN A 297 -12.31 23.53 5.37
CA GLN A 297 -12.33 23.27 3.93
C GLN A 297 -11.19 24.00 3.21
N LYS A 298 -10.96 25.28 3.56
CA LYS A 298 -9.84 26.06 3.01
C LYS A 298 -8.51 25.43 3.36
N ILE A 299 -8.28 25.08 4.63
CA ILE A 299 -7.06 24.41 5.10
C ILE A 299 -6.81 23.12 4.33
N GLN A 300 -7.84 22.30 4.11
CA GLN A 300 -7.72 21.05 3.35
C GLN A 300 -7.31 21.33 1.90
N HIS A 301 -7.95 22.31 1.26
CA HIS A 301 -7.67 22.66 -0.13
C HIS A 301 -6.27 23.26 -0.30
N THR A 302 -5.95 24.30 0.46
CA THR A 302 -4.66 25.00 0.35
C THR A 302 -3.51 24.14 0.88
N GLY A 303 -3.76 23.32 1.90
CA GLY A 303 -2.79 22.37 2.43
C GLY A 303 -2.42 21.29 1.43
N MET A 304 -3.39 20.79 0.66
CA MET A 304 -3.13 19.81 -0.41
C MET A 304 -2.32 20.42 -1.55
N GLN A 305 -2.66 21.63 -1.99
CA GLN A 305 -1.89 22.36 -3.01
C GLN A 305 -0.46 22.59 -2.55
N PHE A 306 -0.29 23.12 -1.34
CA PHE A 306 1.02 23.36 -0.74
C PHE A 306 1.87 22.08 -0.67
N TYR A 307 1.26 20.95 -0.29
CA TYR A 307 1.93 19.66 -0.22
C TYR A 307 2.34 19.13 -1.60
N GLN A 308 1.45 19.19 -2.60
CA GLN A 308 1.74 18.77 -3.98
C GLN A 308 2.90 19.57 -4.58
N SER A 309 2.93 20.88 -4.33
CA SER A 309 4.03 21.75 -4.75
C SER A 309 5.37 21.38 -4.09
N LEU A 310 5.36 20.88 -2.85
CA LEU A 310 6.56 20.38 -2.19
C LEU A 310 7.04 19.04 -2.77
N GLU A 311 6.13 18.10 -3.02
CA GLU A 311 6.46 16.79 -3.62
C GLU A 311 7.04 16.93 -5.03
N ALA A 312 6.38 17.72 -5.89
CA ALA A 312 6.84 17.94 -7.27
C ALA A 312 8.28 18.47 -7.33
N VAL A 313 8.68 19.23 -6.30
CA VAL A 313 10.03 19.76 -6.20
C VAL A 313 11.00 18.69 -5.72
N ALA A 314 10.65 17.90 -4.70
CA ALA A 314 11.48 16.80 -4.22
C ALA A 314 11.77 15.77 -5.32
N GLU A 315 10.79 15.49 -6.18
CA GLU A 315 10.95 14.62 -7.36
C GLU A 315 11.88 15.24 -8.41
N SER A 316 11.77 16.55 -8.64
CA SER A 316 12.62 17.26 -9.61
C SER A 316 14.09 17.32 -9.21
N GLU A 317 14.40 17.30 -7.91
CA GLU A 317 15.76 17.28 -7.39
C GLU A 317 16.34 15.86 -7.30
N GLY A 318 15.51 14.87 -6.98
CA GLY A 318 15.90 13.46 -7.02
C GLY A 318 16.25 12.98 -8.44
N ALA A 319 15.63 13.56 -9.47
CA ALA A 319 15.92 13.25 -10.88
C ALA A 319 17.19 13.92 -11.43
N GLN A 320 17.78 14.89 -10.71
CA GLN A 320 19.00 15.62 -11.12
C GLN A 320 20.26 15.17 -10.37
N ALA A 321 20.13 14.32 -9.35
CA ALA A 321 21.23 13.73 -8.57
C ALA A 321 21.70 12.40 -9.16
#